data_AF-A0A914Y4Z5-F1
#
_entry.id   AF-A0A914Y4Z5-F1
#
_cell.length_a   1.000
_cell.length_b   1.000
_cell.length_c   1.000
_cell.angle_alpha   90.00
_cell.angle_beta   90.00
_cell.angle_gamma   90.00
#
_symmetry.space_group_name_H-M   'P 1'
#
loop_
_entity.id
_entity.type
_entity.pdbx_description
1 polymer ?
#
loop_
_entity_poly.entity_id
_entity_poly.type
_entity_poly.pdbx_seq_one_letter_code
_entity_poly.pdbx_strand_id
1 'polypeptide(L)'
;MSTKTYLVSKNLYINYLFFFDADIGVINPNHRLEEYINPKYDLSFYERTFTFDIMTGSIIIKNTKYAIDFIQDWISLEDNFKRDYGANDQAAIHQMLMNRFYPNHPRKEKCEKIWAKGLILEDHTPYVACARSVLNDTLEFDRIIIYPKGSHKAWVRDIWLTGSEWAPRDFMLHDLEQFKITDDQNKIADQPWWYFPNPFLADAIFHSSLCTFPDGLKCWKYNSTFITSNEIVDNTILKKAAEVRVRYLKLIKKL
;
A
#
# COMPACT_ATOMS: atom_id res chain seq x y z
N MET A 1 1.95 -5.33 15.69
CA MET A 1 1.53 -6.75 15.67
C MET A 1 1.74 -7.20 14.23
N SER A 2 2.98 -7.55 13.87
CA SER A 2 3.29 -7.90 12.48
C SER A 2 2.51 -9.16 12.10
N THR A 3 2.20 -9.28 10.82
CA THR A 3 1.56 -10.36 10.05
C THR A 3 1.89 -11.82 10.43
N LYS A 4 2.80 -12.05 11.39
CA LYS A 4 3.44 -13.32 11.74
C LYS A 4 2.51 -14.39 12.32
N THR A 5 1.37 -14.06 12.92
CA THR A 5 0.61 -15.06 13.72
C THR A 5 -0.64 -15.65 13.04
N TYR A 6 -1.19 -15.04 11.97
CA TYR A 6 -2.43 -15.55 11.34
C TYR A 6 -2.24 -16.25 9.99
N LEU A 7 -1.08 -16.08 9.33
CA LEU A 7 -0.86 -16.55 7.95
C LEU A 7 -0.23 -17.95 7.85
N VAL A 8 -0.08 -18.67 8.97
CA VAL A 8 0.85 -19.81 9.09
C VAL A 8 0.22 -21.16 8.75
N SER A 9 -1.07 -21.24 8.40
CA SER A 9 -1.67 -22.51 7.97
C SER A 9 -2.90 -22.34 7.08
N LYS A 10 -3.13 -23.33 6.22
CA LYS A 10 -4.32 -23.42 5.39
C LYS A 10 -5.55 -23.55 6.29
N ASN A 11 -6.42 -22.56 6.26
CA ASN A 11 -7.68 -22.58 6.99
C ASN A 11 -8.80 -23.18 6.11
N LEU A 12 -9.59 -24.13 6.60
CA LEU A 12 -10.63 -24.75 5.76
C LEU A 12 -11.82 -23.83 5.44
N TYR A 13 -11.97 -22.72 6.15
CA TYR A 13 -13.15 -21.83 6.09
C TYR A 13 -12.85 -20.44 5.52
N ILE A 14 -11.59 -20.11 5.24
CA ILE A 14 -11.20 -18.80 4.68
C ILE A 14 -10.89 -18.97 3.19
N ASN A 15 -11.57 -18.24 2.31
CA ASN A 15 -11.24 -18.23 0.89
C ASN A 15 -10.17 -17.18 0.56
N TYR A 16 -10.31 -15.99 1.15
CA TYR A 16 -9.44 -14.85 0.98
C TYR A 16 -9.18 -14.18 2.32
N LEU A 17 -7.94 -13.78 2.56
CA LEU A 17 -7.55 -12.90 3.64
C LEU A 17 -7.21 -11.53 3.06
N PHE A 18 -7.73 -10.48 3.68
CA PHE A 18 -7.36 -9.11 3.40
C PHE A 18 -6.53 -8.59 4.56
N PHE A 19 -5.32 -8.14 4.26
CA PHE A 19 -4.45 -7.49 5.23
C PHE A 19 -4.55 -5.97 5.06
N PHE A 20 -4.55 -5.24 6.17
CA PHE A 20 -4.58 -3.79 6.25
C PHE A 20 -3.75 -3.32 7.44
N ASP A 21 -2.94 -2.28 7.24
CA ASP A 21 -2.33 -1.52 8.32
C ASP A 21 -3.39 -0.80 9.15
N ALA A 22 -3.06 -0.51 10.40
CA ALA A 22 -3.99 0.04 11.39
C ALA A 22 -4.44 1.48 11.08
N ASP A 23 -3.71 2.18 10.22
CA ASP A 23 -3.99 3.54 9.75
C ASP A 23 -4.70 3.57 8.38
N ILE A 24 -5.19 2.43 7.90
CA ILE A 24 -6.07 2.35 6.75
C ILE A 24 -7.52 2.38 7.21
N GLY A 25 -8.31 3.30 6.65
CA GLY A 25 -9.74 3.40 6.96
C GLY A 25 -10.61 3.53 5.72
N VAL A 26 -11.85 3.07 5.83
CA VAL A 26 -12.87 3.15 4.77
C VAL A 26 -13.37 4.58 4.64
N ILE A 27 -13.08 5.21 3.50
CA ILE A 27 -13.60 6.53 3.16
C ILE A 27 -14.96 6.45 2.48
N ASN A 28 -15.26 5.38 1.75
CA ASN A 28 -16.51 5.25 1.01
C ASN A 28 -17.13 3.85 1.20
N PRO A 29 -18.20 3.72 1.99
CA PRO A 29 -18.80 2.44 2.32
C PRO A 29 -19.65 1.86 1.17
N ASN A 30 -19.70 2.51 0.00
CA ASN A 30 -20.44 2.01 -1.16
C ASN A 30 -19.66 0.95 -1.97
N HIS A 31 -18.40 0.69 -1.60
CA HIS A 31 -17.58 -0.36 -2.20
C HIS A 31 -17.56 -1.62 -1.35
N ARG A 32 -17.32 -2.74 -2.02
CA ARG A 32 -17.16 -4.07 -1.42
C ARG A 32 -15.74 -4.59 -1.66
N LEU A 33 -15.21 -5.33 -0.70
CA LEU A 33 -13.89 -5.97 -0.80
C LEU A 33 -13.81 -6.90 -2.02
N GLU A 34 -14.92 -7.57 -2.34
CA GLU A 34 -15.05 -8.53 -3.44
C GLU A 34 -14.80 -7.90 -4.82
N GLU A 35 -15.01 -6.59 -5.00
CA GLU A 35 -14.76 -5.86 -6.26
C GLU A 35 -13.28 -5.90 -6.68
N TYR A 36 -12.39 -6.09 -5.70
CA TYR A 36 -10.94 -6.09 -5.87
C TYR A 36 -10.33 -7.49 -5.93
N ILE A 37 -11.14 -8.54 -5.72
CA ILE A 37 -10.69 -9.92 -5.87
C ILE A 37 -10.50 -10.24 -7.36
N ASN A 38 -9.33 -10.77 -7.70
CA ASN A 38 -9.09 -11.42 -8.98
C ASN A 38 -8.79 -12.91 -8.77
N PRO A 39 -9.71 -13.83 -9.13
CA PRO A 39 -9.56 -15.25 -8.82
C PRO A 39 -8.40 -15.93 -9.58
N LYS A 40 -7.86 -15.30 -10.63
CA LYS A 40 -6.70 -15.78 -11.39
C LYS A 40 -5.44 -15.81 -10.52
N TYR A 41 -5.29 -14.84 -9.63
CA TYR A 41 -4.10 -14.68 -8.81
C TYR A 41 -4.36 -15.16 -7.37
N ASP A 42 -3.29 -15.63 -6.74
CA ASP A 42 -3.29 -16.07 -5.35
C ASP A 42 -2.83 -14.95 -4.41
N LEU A 43 -2.07 -13.99 -4.92
CA LEU A 43 -1.65 -12.79 -4.21
C LEU A 43 -1.88 -11.56 -5.09
N SER A 44 -2.54 -10.55 -4.54
CA SER A 44 -2.69 -9.26 -5.20
C SER A 44 -2.10 -8.15 -4.35
N PHE A 45 -1.21 -7.39 -4.97
CA PHE A 45 -0.60 -6.17 -4.46
C PHE A 45 -0.93 -5.01 -5.40
N TYR A 46 -0.43 -3.83 -5.07
CA TYR A 46 -0.41 -2.67 -5.95
C TYR A 46 0.83 -1.81 -5.69
N GLU A 47 1.23 -1.02 -6.68
CA GLU A 47 2.33 -0.08 -6.51
C GLU A 47 1.90 1.12 -5.65
N ARG A 48 2.74 1.54 -4.70
CA ARG A 48 2.49 2.74 -3.89
C ARG A 48 2.72 4.00 -4.73
N THR A 49 1.73 4.89 -4.87
CA THR A 49 1.74 5.95 -5.89
C THR A 49 2.97 6.86 -5.89
N PHE A 50 3.47 7.25 -4.71
CA PHE A 50 4.51 8.28 -4.58
C PHE A 50 5.94 7.73 -4.41
N THR A 51 6.12 6.41 -4.31
CA THR A 51 7.42 5.75 -4.16
C THR A 51 7.66 4.72 -5.26
N PHE A 52 8.74 3.95 -5.15
CA PHE A 52 9.02 2.82 -6.03
C PHE A 52 8.52 1.48 -5.46
N ASP A 53 7.90 1.52 -4.29
CA ASP A 53 7.52 0.35 -3.50
C ASP A 53 6.28 -0.35 -4.06
N ILE A 54 6.23 -1.65 -3.78
CA ILE A 54 4.99 -2.40 -3.72
C ILE A 54 4.37 -2.13 -2.35
N MET A 55 3.09 -1.77 -2.30
CA MET A 55 2.40 -1.51 -1.05
C MET A 55 2.15 -2.83 -0.31
N THR A 56 2.73 -2.96 0.88
CA THR A 56 2.60 -4.16 1.74
C THR A 56 1.67 -3.94 2.92
N GLY A 57 1.35 -2.69 3.24
CA GLY A 57 0.35 -2.32 4.22
C GLY A 57 -1.08 -2.69 3.83
N SER A 58 -1.30 -3.15 2.59
CA SER A 58 -2.55 -3.82 2.25
C SER A 58 -2.42 -4.83 1.11
N ILE A 59 -2.92 -6.05 1.33
CA ILE A 59 -2.71 -7.21 0.45
C ILE A 59 -3.96 -8.08 0.40
N ILE A 60 -4.29 -8.61 -0.78
CA ILE A 60 -5.29 -9.68 -0.91
C ILE A 60 -4.57 -11.01 -1.07
N ILE A 61 -4.89 -11.96 -0.19
CA ILE A 61 -4.25 -13.26 -0.12
C ILE A 61 -5.31 -14.33 -0.30
N LYS A 62 -5.30 -15.05 -1.42
CA LYS A 62 -6.13 -16.23 -1.62
C LYS A 62 -5.57 -17.37 -0.79
N ASN A 63 -6.43 -18.13 -0.14
CA ASN A 63 -6.01 -19.27 0.68
C ASN A 63 -5.63 -20.48 -0.19
N THR A 64 -4.46 -20.41 -0.82
CA THR A 64 -3.83 -21.50 -1.58
C THR A 64 -2.51 -21.89 -0.95
N LYS A 65 -2.03 -23.10 -1.24
CA LYS A 65 -0.69 -23.52 -0.83
C LYS A 65 0.38 -22.56 -1.37
N TYR A 66 0.22 -22.09 -2.60
CA TYR A 66 1.15 -21.14 -3.22
C TYR A 66 1.29 -19.85 -2.41
N ALA A 67 0.17 -19.23 -2.05
CA ALA A 67 0.19 -17.98 -1.30
C ALA A 67 0.78 -18.19 0.10
N ILE A 68 0.43 -19.28 0.78
CA ILE A 68 0.98 -19.60 2.11
C ILE A 68 2.50 -19.78 2.05
N ASP A 69 2.99 -20.61 1.12
CA ASP A 69 4.43 -20.86 0.96
C ASP A 69 5.16 -19.55 0.63
N PHE A 70 4.61 -18.71 -0.25
CA PHE A 70 5.18 -17.41 -0.59
C PHE A 70 5.28 -16.48 0.63
N ILE A 71 4.21 -16.37 1.44
CA ILE A 71 4.20 -15.54 2.63
C ILE A 71 5.21 -16.07 3.67
N GLN A 72 5.34 -17.39 3.82
CA GLN A 72 6.32 -17.99 4.73
C GLN A 72 7.77 -17.68 4.29
N ASP A 73 8.06 -17.77 2.99
CA ASP A 73 9.36 -17.38 2.43
C ASP A 73 9.64 -15.89 2.67
N TRP A 74 8.62 -15.04 2.48
CA TRP A 74 8.75 -13.59 2.68
C TRP A 74 8.96 -13.22 4.15
N ILE A 75 8.22 -13.81 5.09
CA ILE A 75 8.45 -13.65 6.55
C ILE A 75 9.85 -14.12 6.93
N SER A 76 10.31 -15.25 6.38
CA SER A 76 11.64 -15.78 6.66
C SER A 76 12.75 -14.83 6.16
N LEU A 77 12.53 -14.16 5.03
CA LEU A 77 13.44 -13.12 4.55
C LEU A 77 13.42 -11.90 5.47
N GLU A 78 12.24 -11.48 5.94
CA GLU A 78 12.09 -10.37 6.89
C GLU A 78 12.83 -10.64 8.20
N ASP A 79 12.68 -11.84 8.77
CA ASP A 79 13.31 -12.25 10.04
C ASP A 79 14.83 -12.31 9.99
N ASN A 80 15.39 -12.51 8.80
CA ASN A 80 16.84 -12.47 8.61
C ASN A 80 17.39 -11.03 8.67
N PHE A 81 16.55 -10.00 8.75
CA PHE A 81 17.01 -8.63 9.00
C PHE A 81 17.31 -8.41 10.48
N LYS A 82 18.61 -8.18 10.77
CA LYS A 82 19.12 -7.93 12.12
C LYS A 82 18.81 -6.53 12.70
N ARG A 83 17.89 -5.77 12.10
CA ARG A 83 17.54 -4.41 12.55
C ARG A 83 16.02 -4.21 12.51
N ASP A 84 15.48 -3.65 13.59
CA ASP A 84 14.10 -3.15 13.66
C ASP A 84 13.99 -1.83 12.88
N TYR A 85 13.72 -1.92 11.58
CA TYR A 85 13.39 -0.77 10.75
C TYR A 85 11.97 -0.96 10.19
N GLY A 86 11.16 0.11 10.23
CA GLY A 86 9.72 0.05 9.96
C GLY A 86 9.29 -0.23 8.51
N ALA A 87 10.22 -0.43 7.57
CA ALA A 87 9.93 -0.74 6.16
C ALA A 87 10.60 -2.05 5.68
N ASN A 88 10.92 -2.95 6.62
CA ASN A 88 11.61 -4.20 6.33
C ASN A 88 10.82 -5.09 5.38
N ASP A 89 9.51 -5.19 5.54
CA ASP A 89 8.59 -5.99 4.73
C ASP A 89 8.48 -5.45 3.29
N GLN A 90 8.27 -4.13 3.13
CA GLN A 90 8.21 -3.42 1.85
C GLN A 90 9.46 -3.64 1.02
N ALA A 91 10.61 -3.56 1.67
CA ALA A 91 11.85 -3.77 1.00
C ALA A 91 12.01 -5.30 0.70
N ALA A 92 11.63 -6.18 1.62
CA ALA A 92 11.84 -7.64 1.51
C ALA A 92 11.05 -8.26 0.36
N ILE A 93 9.85 -7.76 0.05
CA ILE A 93 9.06 -8.28 -1.07
C ILE A 93 9.79 -8.11 -2.40
N HIS A 94 10.52 -7.00 -2.59
CA HIS A 94 11.33 -6.80 -3.79
C HIS A 94 12.49 -7.82 -3.87
N GLN A 95 13.14 -8.12 -2.73
CA GLN A 95 14.18 -9.15 -2.67
C GLN A 95 13.61 -10.53 -2.99
N MET A 96 12.44 -10.84 -2.43
CA MET A 96 11.74 -12.10 -2.61
C MET A 96 11.40 -12.33 -4.09
N LEU A 97 10.84 -11.33 -4.77
CA LEU A 97 10.55 -11.38 -6.20
C LEU A 97 11.81 -11.54 -7.05
N MET A 98 12.90 -10.81 -6.75
CA MET A 98 14.17 -10.98 -7.45
C MET A 98 14.76 -12.38 -7.26
N ASN A 99 14.76 -12.90 -6.03
CA ASN A 99 15.26 -14.23 -5.72
C ASN A 99 14.48 -15.32 -6.46
N ARG A 100 13.16 -15.21 -6.50
CA ARG A 100 12.28 -16.25 -7.06
C ARG A 100 12.23 -16.22 -8.59
N PHE A 101 12.16 -15.03 -9.20
CA PHE A 101 11.89 -14.90 -10.63
C PHE A 101 13.11 -14.47 -11.46
N TYR A 102 14.11 -13.86 -10.84
CA TYR A 102 15.33 -13.38 -11.52
C TYR A 102 16.62 -13.75 -10.77
N PRO A 103 16.80 -15.00 -10.31
CA PRO A 103 17.93 -15.39 -9.46
C PRO A 103 19.31 -15.14 -10.09
N ASN A 104 19.38 -15.21 -11.42
CA ASN A 104 20.63 -15.10 -12.18
C ASN A 104 20.80 -13.73 -12.87
N HIS A 105 19.98 -12.73 -12.53
CA HIS A 105 20.08 -11.43 -13.17
C HIS A 105 21.39 -10.71 -12.78
N PRO A 106 22.18 -10.20 -13.74
CA PRO A 106 23.54 -9.71 -13.49
C PRO A 106 23.61 -8.51 -12.54
N ARG A 107 22.51 -7.74 -12.41
CA ARG A 107 22.41 -6.59 -11.49
C ARG A 107 21.98 -6.98 -10.07
N LYS A 108 21.53 -8.21 -9.82
CA LYS A 108 20.96 -8.63 -8.52
C LYS A 108 21.95 -8.42 -7.36
N GLU A 109 23.20 -8.88 -7.52
CA GLU A 109 24.25 -8.72 -6.50
C GLU A 109 24.52 -7.24 -6.17
N LYS A 110 24.46 -6.37 -7.18
CA LYS A 110 24.61 -4.92 -6.99
C LYS A 110 23.46 -4.34 -6.15
N CYS A 111 22.22 -4.77 -6.41
CA CYS A 111 21.07 -4.35 -5.61
C CYS A 111 21.18 -4.87 -4.17
N GLU A 112 21.61 -6.12 -3.96
CA GLU A 112 21.84 -6.68 -2.61
C GLU A 112 22.92 -5.94 -1.82
N LYS A 113 23.97 -5.44 -2.50
CA LYS A 113 24.96 -4.54 -1.87
C LYS A 113 24.36 -3.19 -1.49
N ILE A 114 23.45 -2.63 -2.30
CA ILE A 114 22.74 -1.39 -1.99
C ILE A 114 21.77 -1.63 -0.82
N TRP A 115 21.07 -2.75 -0.80
CA TRP A 115 20.22 -3.18 0.31
C TRP A 115 20.98 -3.14 1.63
N ALA A 116 22.12 -3.84 1.69
CA ALA A 116 22.93 -3.94 2.90
C ALA A 116 23.40 -2.56 3.42
N LYS A 117 23.58 -1.59 2.52
CA LYS A 117 23.89 -0.18 2.87
C LYS A 117 22.65 0.62 3.28
N GLY A 118 21.52 0.43 2.62
CA GLY A 118 20.26 1.09 2.94
C GLY A 118 19.80 0.81 4.37
N LEU A 119 20.04 -0.43 4.86
CA LEU A 119 19.83 -0.79 6.28
C LEU A 119 20.66 0.05 7.27
N ILE A 120 21.77 0.64 6.82
CA ILE A 120 22.62 1.51 7.63
C ILE A 120 22.12 2.95 7.59
N LEU A 121 21.63 3.39 6.43
CA LEU A 121 21.24 4.78 6.16
C LEU A 121 19.77 5.08 6.44
N GLU A 122 18.96 4.07 6.75
CA GLU A 122 17.51 4.20 6.94
C GLU A 122 16.80 4.79 5.70
N ASP A 123 17.35 4.52 4.52
CA ASP A 123 16.74 4.86 3.22
C ASP A 123 16.85 3.66 2.28
N HIS A 124 15.72 3.01 2.04
CA HIS A 124 15.62 1.88 1.12
C HIS A 124 15.30 2.32 -0.32
N THR A 125 15.06 3.60 -0.58
CA THR A 125 14.71 4.12 -1.92
C THR A 125 15.71 3.71 -3.01
N PRO A 126 17.04 3.83 -2.81
CA PRO A 126 18.02 3.41 -3.81
C PRO A 126 17.99 1.91 -4.07
N TYR A 127 17.73 1.11 -3.04
CA TYR A 127 17.58 -0.32 -3.19
C TYR A 127 16.34 -0.65 -4.02
N VAL A 128 15.18 -0.11 -3.65
CA VAL A 128 13.91 -0.44 -4.31
C VAL A 128 13.97 -0.05 -5.78
N ALA A 129 14.56 1.10 -6.10
CA ALA A 129 14.80 1.49 -7.48
C ALA A 129 15.71 0.49 -8.22
N CYS A 130 16.78 0.01 -7.59
CA CYS A 130 17.63 -1.03 -8.15
C CYS A 130 16.85 -2.32 -8.41
N ALA A 131 16.08 -2.77 -7.41
CA ALA A 131 15.31 -4.01 -7.49
C ALA A 131 14.22 -3.93 -8.56
N ARG A 132 13.47 -2.82 -8.65
CA ARG A 132 12.51 -2.58 -9.75
C ARG A 132 13.18 -2.61 -11.13
N SER A 133 14.46 -2.20 -11.23
CA SER A 133 15.21 -2.30 -12.49
C SER A 133 15.58 -3.75 -12.86
N VAL A 134 15.80 -4.62 -11.87
CA VAL A 134 16.01 -6.07 -12.07
C VAL A 134 14.70 -6.74 -12.47
N LEU A 135 13.61 -6.39 -11.80
CA LEU A 135 12.26 -6.87 -12.11
C LEU A 135 11.74 -6.33 -13.46
N ASN A 136 12.44 -5.38 -14.08
CA ASN A 136 12.06 -4.70 -15.32
C ASN A 136 10.62 -4.16 -15.28
N ASP A 137 10.24 -3.54 -14.15
CA ASP A 137 8.88 -3.06 -13.88
C ASP A 137 7.77 -4.12 -14.07
N THR A 138 8.10 -5.42 -14.04
CA THR A 138 7.13 -6.52 -14.17
C THR A 138 6.09 -6.42 -13.05
N LEU A 139 4.83 -6.63 -13.44
CA LEU A 139 3.65 -6.49 -12.59
C LEU A 139 2.89 -7.80 -12.40
N GLU A 140 3.18 -8.83 -13.20
CA GLU A 140 2.55 -10.14 -13.10
C GLU A 140 3.62 -11.22 -12.99
N PHE A 141 3.52 -12.05 -11.95
CA PHE A 141 4.46 -13.14 -11.68
C PHE A 141 3.69 -14.41 -11.34
N ASP A 142 3.59 -15.34 -12.29
CA ASP A 142 2.93 -16.63 -12.06
C ASP A 142 1.52 -16.48 -11.42
N ARG A 143 1.38 -16.66 -10.10
CA ARG A 143 0.12 -16.50 -9.34
C ARG A 143 0.01 -15.16 -8.61
N ILE A 144 0.82 -14.15 -8.95
CA ILE A 144 0.91 -12.86 -8.25
C ILE A 144 0.62 -11.73 -9.23
N ILE A 145 -0.18 -10.75 -8.81
CA ILE A 145 -0.40 -9.50 -9.54
C ILE A 145 -0.02 -8.30 -8.67
N ILE A 146 0.55 -7.29 -9.32
CA ILE A 146 0.84 -5.97 -8.75
C ILE A 146 0.12 -4.96 -9.63
N TYR A 147 -0.96 -4.37 -9.15
CA TYR A 147 -1.66 -3.35 -9.93
C TYR A 147 -0.81 -2.09 -10.08
N PRO A 148 -0.71 -1.51 -11.30
CA PRO A 148 0.10 -0.34 -11.53
C PRO A 148 -0.44 0.90 -10.81
N LYS A 149 0.42 1.90 -10.62
CA LYS A 149 0.01 3.22 -10.10
C LYS A 149 -1.16 3.78 -10.91
N GLY A 150 -2.19 4.27 -10.23
CA GLY A 150 -3.42 4.80 -10.86
C GLY A 150 -4.44 3.74 -11.28
N SER A 151 -4.16 2.45 -11.10
CA SER A 151 -5.15 1.40 -11.38
C SER A 151 -6.40 1.56 -10.51
N HIS A 152 -7.57 1.32 -11.11
CA HIS A 152 -8.84 1.26 -10.39
C HIS A 152 -9.00 -0.04 -9.60
N LYS A 153 -8.04 -0.97 -9.75
CA LYS A 153 -7.94 -2.19 -8.96
C LYS A 153 -7.06 -2.05 -7.72
N ALA A 154 -6.40 -0.90 -7.51
CA ALA A 154 -5.87 -0.55 -6.20
C ALA A 154 -7.02 -0.01 -5.32
N TRP A 155 -7.17 -0.55 -4.11
CA TRP A 155 -8.29 -0.27 -3.21
C TRP A 155 -7.97 0.76 -2.11
N VAL A 156 -6.69 1.10 -1.94
CA VAL A 156 -6.22 2.08 -0.96
C VAL A 156 -5.25 3.03 -1.64
N ARG A 157 -5.30 4.31 -1.27
CA ARG A 157 -4.26 5.29 -1.60
C ARG A 157 -3.95 6.15 -0.37
N ASP A 158 -2.77 6.75 -0.34
CA ASP A 158 -2.43 7.69 0.72
C ASP A 158 -3.26 8.97 0.62
N ILE A 159 -3.82 9.41 1.75
CA ILE A 159 -4.74 10.56 1.82
C ILE A 159 -4.07 11.88 1.41
N TRP A 160 -2.81 12.07 1.77
CA TRP A 160 -2.08 13.31 1.52
C TRP A 160 -1.80 13.55 0.03
N LEU A 161 -1.93 12.53 -0.83
CA LEU A 161 -1.77 12.67 -2.29
C LEU A 161 -2.70 13.73 -2.89
N THR A 162 -3.87 13.90 -2.28
CA THR A 162 -4.94 14.80 -2.72
C THR A 162 -5.32 15.81 -1.63
N GLY A 163 -4.48 15.98 -0.59
CA GLY A 163 -4.77 16.91 0.49
C GLY A 163 -6.08 16.60 1.24
N SER A 164 -6.43 15.33 1.40
CA SER A 164 -7.70 14.82 1.97
C SER A 164 -8.90 14.82 1.06
N GLU A 165 -8.81 15.36 -0.16
CA GLU A 165 -9.89 15.22 -1.11
C GLU A 165 -10.10 13.75 -1.49
N TRP A 166 -11.35 13.33 -1.65
CA TRP A 166 -11.72 11.99 -2.08
C TRP A 166 -12.91 12.03 -3.04
N ALA A 167 -13.07 10.96 -3.83
CA ALA A 167 -14.09 10.86 -4.87
C ALA A 167 -14.87 9.55 -4.75
N PRO A 168 -16.04 9.42 -5.42
CA PRO A 168 -16.83 8.19 -5.40
C PRO A 168 -16.11 6.92 -5.85
N ARG A 169 -14.94 7.02 -6.50
CA ARG A 169 -14.07 5.88 -6.85
C ARG A 169 -13.19 5.36 -5.72
N ASP A 170 -12.98 6.16 -4.68
CA ASP A 170 -12.11 5.81 -3.58
C ASP A 170 -12.84 4.85 -2.65
N PHE A 171 -12.15 3.83 -2.13
CA PHE A 171 -12.72 2.91 -1.14
C PHE A 171 -12.10 3.15 0.24
N MET A 172 -10.77 3.02 0.34
CA MET A 172 -10.02 3.22 1.57
C MET A 172 -8.90 4.25 1.38
N LEU A 173 -8.53 4.91 2.47
CA LEU A 173 -7.40 5.83 2.53
C LEU A 173 -6.40 5.36 3.60
N HIS A 174 -5.12 5.48 3.29
CA HIS A 174 -3.98 5.23 4.18
C HIS A 174 -3.51 6.53 4.87
N ASP A 175 -2.73 6.41 5.95
CA ASP A 175 -2.27 7.48 6.84
C ASP A 175 -3.41 8.14 7.65
N LEU A 176 -4.49 7.42 7.97
CA LEU A 176 -5.58 7.93 8.82
C LEU A 176 -5.25 7.89 10.33
N GLU A 177 -4.08 8.38 10.72
CA GLU A 177 -3.63 8.43 12.11
C GLU A 177 -4.12 9.70 12.83
N GLN A 178 -4.61 9.54 14.06
CA GLN A 178 -5.21 10.63 14.85
C GLN A 178 -4.31 11.86 15.06
N PHE A 179 -2.99 11.70 15.03
CA PHE A 179 -2.04 12.82 15.21
C PHE A 179 -1.63 13.51 13.90
N LYS A 180 -1.89 12.88 12.74
CA LYS A 180 -1.69 13.47 11.41
C LYS A 180 -2.95 14.17 10.89
N ILE A 181 -4.10 13.85 11.50
CA ILE A 181 -5.41 14.37 11.14
C ILE A 181 -5.87 15.42 12.15
N THR A 182 -6.39 16.54 11.65
CA THR A 182 -7.02 17.59 12.48
C THR A 182 -8.47 17.80 12.14
N ASP A 183 -9.29 17.95 13.18
CA ASP A 183 -10.64 18.49 13.05
C ASP A 183 -10.61 20.03 12.96
N ASP A 184 -9.50 20.66 13.36
CA ASP A 184 -9.29 22.11 13.30
C ASP A 184 -8.57 22.50 12.01
N GLN A 185 -9.35 22.91 11.01
CA GLN A 185 -8.85 23.33 9.70
C GLN A 185 -7.99 24.59 9.75
N ASN A 186 -8.12 25.42 10.79
CA ASN A 186 -7.32 26.64 10.93
C ASN A 186 -5.87 26.34 11.33
N LYS A 187 -5.59 25.15 11.86
CA LYS A 187 -4.23 24.74 12.21
C LYS A 187 -3.39 24.32 11.02
N ILE A 188 -3.96 24.04 9.85
CA ILE A 188 -3.21 23.48 8.71
C ILE A 188 -2.08 24.41 8.25
N ALA A 189 -2.28 25.74 8.31
CA ALA A 189 -1.30 26.73 7.84
C ALA A 189 0.03 26.69 8.59
N ASP A 190 0.04 26.24 9.85
CA ASP A 190 1.21 26.19 10.72
C ASP A 190 1.77 24.77 10.90
N GLN A 191 1.30 23.80 10.12
CA GLN A 191 1.60 22.37 10.32
C GLN A 191 2.51 21.79 9.23
N PRO A 192 3.25 20.70 9.53
CA PRO A 192 4.10 20.05 8.55
C PRO A 192 3.33 19.53 7.34
N TRP A 193 4.03 19.33 6.22
CA TRP A 193 3.45 18.83 4.96
C TRP A 193 2.79 17.44 5.05
N TRP A 194 3.08 16.67 6.12
CA TRP A 194 2.44 15.39 6.42
C TRP A 194 1.19 15.50 7.31
N TYR A 195 0.74 16.72 7.59
CA TYR A 195 -0.48 17.02 8.32
C TYR A 195 -1.59 17.37 7.34
N PHE A 196 -2.77 16.79 7.54
CA PHE A 196 -3.88 16.98 6.61
C PHE A 196 -5.24 16.96 7.34
N PRO A 197 -6.25 17.68 6.82
CA PRO A 197 -7.55 17.78 7.47
C PRO A 197 -8.30 16.45 7.52
N ASN A 198 -9.13 16.29 8.54
CA ASN A 198 -10.07 15.17 8.60
C ASN A 198 -11.12 15.31 7.48
N PRO A 199 -11.29 14.31 6.59
CA PRO A 199 -12.37 14.35 5.61
C PRO A 199 -13.76 14.13 6.25
N PHE A 200 -13.79 13.62 7.48
CA PHE A 200 -15.02 13.44 8.26
C PHE A 200 -15.39 14.69 9.07
N LEU A 201 -16.67 14.85 9.39
CA LEU A 201 -17.10 15.85 10.37
C LEU A 201 -16.71 15.42 11.78
N ALA A 202 -16.47 16.39 12.68
CA ALA A 202 -16.09 16.12 14.07
C ALA A 202 -17.14 15.32 14.86
N ASP A 203 -18.41 15.32 14.40
CA ASP A 203 -19.51 14.54 14.98
C ASP A 203 -19.77 13.20 14.24
N ALA A 204 -18.84 12.78 13.38
CA ALA A 204 -18.81 11.44 12.80
C ALA A 204 -18.43 10.43 13.90
N ILE A 205 -19.34 9.50 14.19
CA ILE A 205 -19.18 8.53 15.27
C ILE A 205 -19.16 7.12 14.66
N PHE A 206 -18.00 6.47 14.74
CA PHE A 206 -17.79 5.10 14.26
C PHE A 206 -17.86 4.11 15.42
N HIS A 207 -19.07 3.73 15.79
CA HIS A 207 -19.31 2.72 16.84
C HIS A 207 -19.76 1.42 16.20
N SER A 208 -19.18 0.29 16.63
CA SER A 208 -19.53 -1.04 16.11
C SER A 208 -21.01 -1.39 16.27
N SER A 209 -21.70 -0.83 17.28
CA SER A 209 -23.13 -0.99 17.49
C SER A 209 -24.00 -0.32 16.43
N LEU A 210 -23.47 0.65 15.69
CA LEU A 210 -24.15 1.35 14.61
C LEU A 210 -23.90 0.72 13.23
N CYS A 211 -22.98 -0.24 13.13
CA CYS A 211 -22.59 -0.91 11.88
C CYS A 211 -23.63 -1.94 11.39
N THR A 212 -24.92 -1.61 11.44
CA THR A 212 -26.02 -2.42 10.89
C THR A 212 -26.67 -1.69 9.72
N PHE A 213 -26.89 -2.36 8.60
CA PHE A 213 -27.61 -1.74 7.47
C PHE A 213 -29.07 -1.48 7.85
N PRO A 214 -29.67 -0.32 7.50
CA PRO A 214 -29.08 0.81 6.75
C PRO A 214 -28.37 1.86 7.62
N ASP A 215 -28.53 1.80 8.94
CA ASP A 215 -28.04 2.81 9.89
C ASP A 215 -26.52 3.01 9.87
N GLY A 216 -25.77 1.98 9.47
CA GLY A 216 -24.33 2.05 9.27
C GLY A 216 -23.95 3.23 8.39
N LEU A 217 -24.64 3.46 7.27
CA LEU A 217 -24.32 4.55 6.35
C LEU A 217 -24.40 5.95 7.00
N LYS A 218 -25.14 6.10 8.10
CA LYS A 218 -25.26 7.37 8.83
C LYS A 218 -23.99 7.74 9.62
N CYS A 219 -23.09 6.78 9.86
CA CYS A 219 -21.80 7.04 10.52
C CYS A 219 -20.82 7.81 9.61
N TRP A 220 -21.00 7.70 8.29
CA TRP A 220 -20.13 8.33 7.30
C TRP A 220 -20.58 9.76 7.02
N LYS A 221 -20.28 10.66 7.97
CA LYS A 221 -20.53 12.10 7.86
C LYS A 221 -19.27 12.80 7.38
N TYR A 222 -19.35 13.47 6.24
CA TYR A 222 -18.19 14.09 5.58
C TYR A 222 -18.25 15.60 5.61
N ASN A 223 -17.08 16.23 5.62
CA ASN A 223 -16.99 17.61 5.17
C ASN A 223 -17.03 17.63 3.63
N SER A 224 -18.09 18.23 3.07
CA SER A 224 -18.32 18.28 1.63
C SER A 224 -17.23 19.01 0.85
N THR A 225 -16.41 19.85 1.48
CA THR A 225 -15.29 20.53 0.82
C THR A 225 -14.20 19.57 0.35
N PHE A 226 -14.12 18.37 0.93
CA PHE A 226 -13.16 17.33 0.52
C PHE A 226 -13.76 16.32 -0.46
N ILE A 227 -15.03 16.47 -0.85
CA ILE A 227 -15.63 15.58 -1.85
C ILE A 227 -15.40 16.20 -3.23
N THR A 228 -14.73 15.46 -4.10
CA THR A 228 -14.38 15.88 -5.46
C THR A 228 -14.77 14.84 -6.50
N SER A 229 -14.44 15.07 -7.78
CA SER A 229 -14.73 14.15 -8.88
C SER A 229 -13.64 13.08 -9.05
N ASN A 230 -14.02 11.93 -9.62
CA ASN A 230 -13.06 10.87 -9.97
C ASN A 230 -11.94 11.41 -10.88
N GLU A 231 -12.29 12.28 -11.83
CA GLU A 231 -11.34 12.89 -12.76
C GLU A 231 -10.25 13.70 -12.03
N ILE A 232 -10.62 14.48 -11.00
CA ILE A 232 -9.66 15.28 -10.23
C ILE A 232 -8.69 14.37 -9.46
N VAL A 233 -9.21 13.34 -8.80
CA VAL A 233 -8.39 12.34 -8.07
C VAL A 233 -7.48 11.58 -9.03
N ASP A 234 -8.02 11.08 -10.14
CA ASP A 234 -7.28 10.30 -11.13
C ASP A 234 -6.15 11.12 -11.76
N ASN A 235 -6.43 12.35 -12.17
CA ASN A 235 -5.43 13.26 -12.72
C ASN A 235 -4.31 13.55 -11.70
N THR A 236 -4.66 13.71 -10.43
CA THR A 236 -3.68 13.94 -9.35
C THR A 236 -2.78 12.73 -9.16
N ILE A 237 -3.36 11.53 -9.09
CA ILE A 237 -2.62 10.27 -8.95
C ILE A 237 -1.69 10.04 -10.14
N LEU A 238 -2.20 10.21 -11.36
CA LEU A 238 -1.41 10.01 -12.59
C LEU A 238 -0.27 11.03 -12.72
N LYS A 239 -0.52 12.30 -12.37
CA LYS A 239 0.51 13.33 -12.31
C LYS A 239 1.61 12.94 -11.33
N LYS A 240 1.24 12.50 -10.12
CA LYS A 240 2.22 12.04 -9.11
C LYS A 240 3.01 10.82 -9.61
N ALA A 241 2.34 9.84 -10.20
CA ALA A 241 2.99 8.67 -10.77
C ALA A 241 4.02 9.04 -11.86
N ALA A 242 3.71 10.02 -12.71
CA ALA A 242 4.63 10.53 -13.72
C ALA A 242 5.86 11.22 -13.09
N GLU A 243 5.67 12.05 -12.06
CA GLU A 243 6.76 12.68 -11.31
C GLU A 243 7.69 11.62 -10.69
N VAL A 244 7.12 10.58 -10.09
CA VAL A 244 7.85 9.45 -9.52
C VAL A 244 8.62 8.70 -10.60
N ARG A 245 8.03 8.47 -11.78
CA ARG A 245 8.73 7.83 -12.90
C ARG A 245 9.96 8.63 -13.33
N VAL A 246 9.87 9.96 -13.39
CA VAL A 246 11.03 10.81 -13.69
C VAL A 246 12.11 10.69 -12.61
N ARG A 247 11.73 10.66 -11.33
CA ARG A 247 12.67 10.45 -10.21
C ARG A 247 13.36 9.09 -10.31
N TYR A 248 12.60 8.03 -10.58
CA TYR A 248 13.11 6.68 -10.79
C TYR A 248 14.16 6.64 -11.89
N LEU A 249 13.85 7.16 -13.09
CA LEU A 249 14.76 7.16 -14.23
C LEU A 249 16.05 7.95 -13.97
N LYS A 250 15.98 9.03 -13.17
CA LYS A 250 17.17 9.78 -12.74
C LYS A 250 18.02 8.99 -11.75
N LEU A 251 17.38 8.26 -10.84
CA LEU A 251 18.07 7.47 -9.82
C LEU A 251 18.79 6.27 -10.42
N ILE A 252 18.11 5.47 -11.26
CA ILE A 252 18.71 4.27 -11.86
C ILE A 252 19.92 4.57 -12.76
N LYS A 253 20.00 5.77 -13.35
CA LYS A 253 21.18 6.23 -14.11
C LYS A 253 22.41 6.44 -13.24
N LYS A 254 22.21 6.70 -11.95
CA LYS A 254 23.28 6.90 -10.95
C LYS A 254 23.67 5.61 -10.24
N LEU A 255 22.83 4.57 -10.34
CA LEU A 255 23.06 3.28 -9.70
C LEU A 255 23.99 2.43 -10.53
#